data_AF-A0A814EBX9-F1
#
_entry.id   AF-A0A814EBX9-F1
#
_cell.length_a   1.000
_cell.length_b   1.000
_cell.length_c   1.000
_cell.angle_alpha   90.00
_cell.angle_beta   90.00
_cell.angle_gamma   90.00
#
_symmetry.space_group_name_H-M   'P 1'
#
loop_
_entity.id
_entity.type
_entity.pdbx_description
1 polymer ?
#
loop_
_entity_poly.entity_id
_entity_poly.type
_entity_poly.pdbx_seq_one_letter_code
_entity_poly.pdbx_strand_id
1 'polypeptide(L)'
;MKNSKTKSSSCQPKFLEGEKILCYHGTFIYEAKCIKFEKMRSNEFQYFVHYSGWNKNWDEWVPAKRILKFNSENLKKQQQLKTDSKRKLANSKKTAKQKEDCSSSSSSTCSAYETVNSFNLAERNGCRTRKRSHPDELKSDTIENNKKICVMDLNLNQLDKINNLECTFKNRILMPENLRILLIDDFDFIIQQNRIVQLPSKKSVVNILNEYIDYKLNKGYLDEWDHIDENKLEEHNKYAEKLNETVNGLIRYFNIMLGSQLLYKFERLQYSDMLNLKKPMSEIYGPIHFVRLI
;
A
#
# COMPACT_ATOMS: atom_id res chain seq x y z
N MET A 1 17.42 -45.78 -50.50
CA MET A 1 17.60 -45.04 -49.24
C MET A 1 16.58 -43.91 -49.20
N LYS A 2 15.67 -43.92 -48.21
CA LYS A 2 14.62 -42.91 -48.04
C LYS A 2 15.20 -41.76 -47.21
N ASN A 3 15.44 -40.59 -47.80
CA ASN A 3 15.83 -39.39 -47.05
C ASN A 3 14.58 -38.68 -46.53
N SER A 4 14.37 -38.80 -45.22
CA SER A 4 13.42 -38.09 -44.39
C SER A 4 13.72 -36.59 -44.41
N LYS A 5 12.81 -35.80 -44.99
CA LYS A 5 12.75 -34.35 -44.80
C LYS A 5 12.39 -34.06 -43.35
N THR A 6 13.35 -33.57 -42.58
CA THR A 6 13.14 -32.99 -41.26
C THR A 6 12.25 -31.75 -41.41
N LYS A 7 11.04 -31.81 -40.82
CA LYS A 7 10.12 -30.68 -40.72
C LYS A 7 10.77 -29.61 -39.84
N SER A 8 11.19 -28.50 -40.45
CA SER A 8 11.47 -27.27 -39.71
C SER A 8 10.20 -26.87 -38.96
N SER A 9 10.27 -26.84 -37.64
CA SER A 9 9.19 -26.34 -36.78
C SER A 9 9.01 -24.86 -37.05
N SER A 10 7.99 -24.52 -37.84
CA SER A 10 7.59 -23.15 -38.09
C SER A 10 7.20 -22.48 -36.76
N CYS A 11 7.95 -21.46 -36.36
CA CYS A 11 7.67 -20.63 -35.20
C CYS A 11 6.47 -19.73 -35.52
N GLN A 12 5.26 -20.29 -35.39
CA GLN A 12 3.99 -19.60 -35.64
C GLN A 12 3.51 -18.87 -34.36
N PRO A 13 2.93 -17.67 -34.48
CA PRO A 13 2.32 -16.99 -33.33
C PRO A 13 1.12 -17.78 -32.82
N LYS A 14 0.95 -17.86 -31.49
CA LYS A 14 -0.15 -18.58 -30.83
C LYS A 14 -1.52 -17.89 -30.95
N PHE A 15 -1.54 -16.58 -31.16
CA PHE A 15 -2.73 -15.74 -31.25
C PHE A 15 -2.54 -14.74 -32.39
N LEU A 16 -3.63 -14.38 -33.06
CA LEU A 16 -3.61 -13.44 -34.18
C LEU A 16 -4.00 -12.02 -33.74
N GLU A 17 -3.63 -11.03 -34.56
CA GLU A 17 -4.09 -9.65 -34.38
C GLU A 17 -5.61 -9.58 -34.56
N GLY A 18 -6.28 -8.86 -33.66
CA GLY A 18 -7.72 -8.73 -33.62
C GLY A 18 -8.47 -9.86 -32.90
N GLU A 19 -7.80 -10.95 -32.51
CA GLU A 19 -8.43 -12.11 -31.85
C GLU A 19 -8.90 -11.75 -30.43
N LYS A 20 -10.10 -12.24 -30.06
CA LYS A 20 -10.60 -12.13 -28.69
C LYS A 20 -9.94 -13.19 -27.81
N ILE A 21 -9.35 -12.75 -26.71
CA ILE A 21 -8.53 -13.57 -25.81
C ILE A 21 -8.93 -13.34 -24.35
N LEU A 22 -8.44 -14.21 -23.47
CA LEU A 22 -8.52 -14.05 -22.03
C LEU A 22 -7.11 -13.80 -21.49
N CYS A 23 -6.88 -12.72 -20.76
CA CYS A 23 -5.55 -12.37 -20.26
C CYS A 23 -5.56 -12.29 -18.73
N TYR A 24 -4.54 -12.84 -18.08
CA TYR A 24 -4.36 -12.66 -16.64
C TYR A 24 -3.95 -11.21 -16.35
N HIS A 25 -4.49 -10.63 -15.29
CA HIS A 25 -3.97 -9.40 -14.69
C HIS A 25 -4.07 -9.56 -13.16
N GLY A 26 -2.92 -9.55 -12.51
CA GLY A 26 -2.78 -10.04 -11.13
C GLY A 26 -3.25 -11.49 -11.01
N THR A 27 -4.16 -11.73 -10.07
CA THR A 27 -4.73 -13.06 -9.79
C THR A 27 -5.98 -13.38 -10.63
N PHE A 28 -6.51 -12.41 -11.37
CA PHE A 28 -7.76 -12.53 -12.11
C PHE A 28 -7.53 -12.66 -13.63
N ILE A 29 -8.55 -13.17 -14.31
CA ILE A 29 -8.58 -13.29 -15.77
C ILE A 29 -9.59 -12.27 -16.30
N TYR A 30 -9.21 -11.52 -17.32
CA TYR A 30 -10.04 -10.51 -17.97
C TYR A 30 -10.19 -10.81 -19.46
N GLU A 31 -11.32 -10.35 -20.03
CA GLU A 31 -11.50 -10.37 -21.47
C GLU A 31 -10.64 -9.29 -22.10
N ALA A 32 -9.95 -9.64 -23.18
CA ALA A 32 -9.07 -8.72 -23.88
C ALA A 32 -9.04 -9.01 -25.37
N LYS A 33 -8.44 -8.09 -26.14
CA LYS A 33 -8.23 -8.21 -27.57
C LYS A 33 -6.74 -8.15 -27.86
N CYS A 34 -6.24 -9.11 -28.62
CA CYS A 34 -4.89 -9.05 -29.17
C CYS A 34 -4.86 -7.94 -30.22
N ILE A 35 -4.02 -6.92 -30.06
CA ILE A 35 -3.89 -5.83 -31.03
C ILE A 35 -2.72 -6.13 -31.96
N LYS A 36 -1.55 -6.46 -31.41
CA LYS A 36 -0.31 -6.73 -32.16
C LYS A 36 0.45 -7.88 -31.54
N PHE A 37 1.36 -8.49 -32.29
CA PHE A 37 2.35 -9.41 -31.73
C PHE A 37 3.73 -9.19 -32.33
N GLU A 38 4.76 -9.42 -31.54
CA GLU A 38 6.15 -9.26 -31.95
C GLU A 38 6.96 -10.49 -31.52
N LYS A 39 7.90 -10.90 -32.38
CA LYS A 39 8.82 -11.99 -32.10
C LYS A 39 10.07 -11.46 -31.43
N MET A 40 10.36 -11.92 -30.21
CA MET A 40 11.58 -11.55 -29.48
C MET A 40 12.81 -12.30 -29.98
N ARG A 41 13.99 -11.73 -29.67
CA ARG A 41 15.31 -12.33 -29.94
C ARG A 41 15.46 -13.75 -29.35
N SER A 42 14.74 -14.05 -28.27
CA SER A 42 14.69 -15.37 -27.62
C SER A 42 13.81 -16.40 -28.34
N ASN A 43 13.31 -16.10 -29.54
CA ASN A 43 12.39 -16.95 -30.31
C ASN A 43 11.01 -17.17 -29.65
N GLU A 44 10.68 -16.36 -28.63
CA GLU A 44 9.34 -16.29 -28.01
C GLU A 44 8.53 -15.12 -28.57
N PHE A 45 7.19 -15.20 -28.48
CA PHE A 45 6.29 -14.11 -28.91
C PHE A 45 5.75 -13.32 -27.73
N GLN A 46 5.73 -11.99 -27.88
CA GLN A 46 4.98 -11.07 -27.05
C GLN A 46 3.78 -10.52 -27.81
N TYR A 47 2.74 -10.16 -27.06
CA TYR A 47 1.46 -9.72 -27.59
C TYR A 47 1.09 -8.40 -26.93
N PHE A 48 0.69 -7.41 -27.74
CA PHE A 48 0.13 -6.16 -27.26
C PHE A 48 -1.37 -6.34 -27.09
N VAL A 49 -1.87 -6.20 -25.87
CA VAL A 49 -3.22 -6.58 -25.49
C VAL A 49 -3.98 -5.39 -24.94
N HIS A 50 -5.25 -5.23 -25.36
CA HIS A 50 -6.18 -4.25 -24.80
C HIS A 50 -7.31 -4.94 -24.05
N TYR A 51 -7.52 -4.54 -22.80
CA TYR A 51 -8.55 -5.13 -21.94
C TYR A 51 -9.93 -4.52 -22.23
N SER A 52 -10.94 -5.39 -22.35
CA SER A 52 -12.31 -4.97 -22.66
C SER A 52 -12.90 -4.15 -21.52
N GLY A 53 -13.32 -2.92 -21.81
CA GLY A 53 -13.87 -1.98 -20.82
C GLY A 53 -12.82 -1.19 -20.03
N TRP A 54 -11.54 -1.33 -20.38
CA TRP A 54 -10.43 -0.59 -19.75
C TRP A 54 -9.99 0.55 -20.68
N ASN A 55 -9.31 1.55 -20.12
CA ASN A 55 -8.76 2.66 -20.90
C ASN A 55 -7.53 2.18 -21.71
N LYS A 56 -7.25 2.78 -22.88
CA LYS A 56 -6.10 2.45 -23.75
C LYS A 56 -4.73 2.60 -23.05
N ASN A 57 -4.66 3.40 -21.99
CA ASN A 57 -3.44 3.54 -21.18
C ASN A 57 -3.07 2.25 -20.40
N TRP A 58 -3.97 1.25 -20.39
CA TRP A 58 -3.74 -0.08 -19.83
C TRP A 58 -3.24 -1.11 -20.84
N ASP A 59 -3.08 -0.71 -22.10
CA ASP A 59 -2.61 -1.61 -23.13
C ASP A 59 -1.14 -1.94 -22.85
N GLU A 60 -0.82 -3.22 -22.76
CA GLU A 60 0.51 -3.69 -22.36
C GLU A 60 1.01 -4.82 -23.26
N TRP A 61 2.33 -4.94 -23.34
CA TRP A 61 3.00 -6.09 -23.94
C TRP A 61 3.08 -7.22 -22.92
N VAL A 62 2.47 -8.36 -23.24
CA VAL A 62 2.43 -9.53 -22.38
C VAL A 62 3.02 -10.76 -23.09
N PRO A 63 3.70 -11.65 -22.34
CA PRO A 63 4.19 -12.92 -22.90
C PRO A 63 3.01 -13.88 -23.14
N ALA A 64 3.21 -14.82 -24.07
CA ALA A 64 2.21 -15.83 -24.41
C ALA A 64 1.67 -16.64 -23.21
N LYS A 65 2.45 -16.77 -22.13
CA LYS A 65 2.08 -17.50 -20.89
C LYS A 65 0.92 -16.84 -20.14
N ARG A 66 0.72 -15.52 -20.32
CA ARG A 66 -0.31 -14.72 -19.64
C ARG A 66 -1.64 -14.71 -20.39
N ILE A 67 -1.68 -15.24 -21.62
CA ILE A 67 -2.85 -15.26 -22.50
C ILE A 67 -3.42 -16.67 -22.60
N LEU A 68 -4.73 -16.76 -22.51
CA LEU A 68 -5.56 -17.93 -22.69
C LEU A 68 -6.48 -17.73 -23.90
N LYS A 69 -6.79 -18.81 -24.61
CA LYS A 69 -7.79 -18.81 -25.69
C LYS A 69 -9.19 -18.55 -25.12
N PHE A 70 -10.04 -17.89 -25.90
CA PHE A 70 -11.43 -17.65 -25.54
C PHE A 70 -12.26 -18.94 -25.68
N ASN A 71 -12.16 -19.83 -24.68
CA ASN A 71 -12.85 -21.12 -24.62
C ASN A 71 -13.77 -21.18 -23.40
N SER A 72 -14.80 -22.04 -23.45
CA SER A 72 -15.74 -22.26 -22.34
C SER A 72 -15.06 -22.70 -21.03
N GLU A 73 -14.00 -23.52 -21.13
CA GLU A 73 -13.19 -23.93 -19.97
C GLU A 73 -12.48 -22.75 -19.28
N ASN A 74 -11.88 -21.87 -20.07
CA ASN A 74 -11.17 -20.70 -19.55
C ASN A 74 -12.14 -19.66 -18.96
N LEU A 75 -13.35 -19.57 -19.52
CA LEU A 75 -14.44 -18.77 -18.95
C LEU A 75 -14.91 -19.34 -17.60
N LYS A 76 -15.04 -20.66 -17.45
CA LYS A 76 -15.32 -21.29 -16.15
C LYS A 76 -14.21 -20.97 -15.15
N LYS A 77 -12.94 -21.03 -15.57
CA LYS A 77 -11.79 -20.67 -14.72
C LYS A 77 -11.86 -19.22 -14.24
N GLN A 78 -12.23 -18.29 -15.13
CA GLN A 78 -12.46 -16.89 -14.76
C GLN A 78 -13.58 -16.74 -13.71
N GLN A 79 -14.71 -17.45 -13.87
CA GLN A 79 -15.82 -17.42 -12.92
C GLN A 79 -15.45 -18.04 -11.56
N GLN A 80 -14.69 -19.14 -11.57
CA GLN A 80 -14.23 -19.81 -10.35
C GLN A 80 -13.33 -18.89 -9.53
N LEU A 81 -12.34 -18.23 -10.15
CA LEU A 81 -11.46 -17.28 -9.46
C LEU A 81 -12.24 -16.12 -8.82
N LYS A 82 -13.26 -15.59 -9.51
CA LYS A 82 -14.15 -14.55 -8.96
C LYS A 82 -14.96 -15.07 -7.76
N THR A 83 -15.40 -16.33 -7.81
CA THR A 83 -16.21 -16.93 -6.74
C THR A 83 -15.37 -17.25 -5.51
N ASP A 84 -14.18 -17.81 -5.70
CA ASP A 84 -13.28 -18.18 -4.60
C ASP A 84 -12.78 -16.93 -3.85
N SER A 85 -12.51 -15.83 -4.55
CA SER A 85 -12.20 -14.54 -3.92
C SER A 85 -13.35 -14.03 -3.05
N LYS A 86 -14.60 -14.08 -3.55
CA LYS A 86 -15.79 -13.72 -2.77
C LYS A 86 -15.99 -14.60 -1.54
N ARG A 87 -15.74 -15.92 -1.66
CA ARG A 87 -15.83 -16.87 -0.54
C ARG A 87 -14.77 -16.59 0.54
N LYS A 88 -13.53 -16.30 0.15
CA LYS A 88 -12.47 -15.91 1.09
C LYS A 88 -12.83 -14.64 1.87
N LEU A 89 -13.39 -13.64 1.17
CA LEU A 89 -13.85 -12.40 1.82
C LEU A 89 -15.02 -12.62 2.78
N ALA A 90 -15.95 -13.53 2.46
CA ALA A 90 -17.09 -13.87 3.32
C ALA A 90 -16.66 -14.65 4.58
N ASN A 91 -15.70 -15.58 4.45
CA ASN A 91 -15.21 -16.35 5.59
C ASN A 91 -14.38 -15.49 6.57
N SER A 92 -13.60 -14.52 6.07
CA SER A 92 -12.87 -13.58 6.93
C SER A 92 -13.79 -12.65 7.75
N LYS A 93 -15.04 -12.43 7.31
CA LYS A 93 -16.04 -11.66 8.07
C LYS A 93 -16.75 -12.49 9.15
N LYS A 94 -16.75 -13.82 9.06
CA LYS A 94 -17.37 -14.71 10.06
C LYS A 94 -16.44 -14.99 11.25
N THR A 95 -15.13 -15.07 11.04
CA THR A 95 -14.15 -15.26 12.12
C THR A 95 -13.94 -14.04 13.02
N ALA A 96 -14.35 -12.83 12.58
CA ALA A 96 -14.35 -11.63 13.41
C ALA A 96 -15.55 -11.54 14.38
N LYS A 97 -16.63 -12.29 14.14
CA LYS A 97 -17.88 -12.21 14.93
C LYS A 97 -18.02 -13.30 16.01
N GLN A 98 -16.99 -14.13 16.20
CA GLN A 98 -16.98 -15.25 17.17
C GLN A 98 -15.93 -15.08 18.29
N LYS A 99 -15.34 -13.89 18.47
CA LYS A 99 -14.36 -13.61 19.53
C LYS A 99 -14.88 -12.72 20.68
N GLU A 100 -16.16 -12.33 20.70
CA GLU A 100 -16.70 -11.43 21.74
C GLU A 100 -17.63 -12.08 22.78
N ASP A 101 -17.90 -13.40 22.74
CA ASP A 101 -18.74 -14.04 23.77
C ASP A 101 -18.02 -15.20 24.47
N CYS A 102 -17.87 -15.03 25.80
CA CYS A 102 -17.54 -15.96 26.91
C CYS A 102 -16.15 -16.65 26.88
N SER A 103 -15.35 -16.65 27.96
CA SER A 103 -15.71 -16.90 29.35
C SER A 103 -14.62 -16.47 30.35
N SER A 104 -15.09 -15.89 31.44
CA SER A 104 -14.41 -15.66 32.72
C SER A 104 -14.34 -16.93 33.58
N SER A 105 -13.20 -17.18 34.25
CA SER A 105 -13.17 -17.70 35.63
C SER A 105 -11.75 -17.71 36.27
N SER A 106 -11.68 -17.12 37.49
CA SER A 106 -10.72 -17.32 38.60
C SER A 106 -9.22 -17.01 38.36
N SER A 107 -8.45 -16.30 39.19
CA SER A 107 -8.54 -16.03 40.65
C SER A 107 -7.56 -14.91 41.10
N SER A 108 -8.02 -14.11 42.06
CA SER A 108 -7.34 -13.53 43.25
C SER A 108 -5.96 -12.86 43.15
N THR A 109 -5.90 -11.54 43.42
CA THR A 109 -5.39 -10.95 44.69
C THR A 109 -5.54 -9.41 44.73
N CYS A 110 -5.61 -8.91 45.95
CA CYS A 110 -6.06 -7.63 46.49
C CYS A 110 -5.19 -6.39 46.21
N SER A 111 -5.79 -5.19 46.17
CA SER A 111 -5.69 -4.24 47.31
C SER A 111 -6.63 -3.05 47.15
N ALA A 112 -7.16 -2.60 48.29
CA ALA A 112 -8.24 -1.65 48.44
C ALA A 112 -7.78 -0.18 48.44
N TYR A 113 -8.62 0.72 47.92
CA TYR A 113 -9.15 1.84 48.71
C TYR A 113 -10.46 2.38 48.11
N GLU A 114 -11.45 2.46 49.00
CA GLU A 114 -12.74 3.15 49.03
C GLU A 114 -12.62 4.67 48.78
N THR A 115 -13.60 5.54 48.47
CA THR A 115 -15.10 5.59 48.38
C THR A 115 -15.39 7.06 47.96
N VAL A 116 -16.27 7.44 47.02
CA VAL A 116 -17.72 7.79 47.13
C VAL A 116 -18.18 8.17 45.69
N ASN A 117 -19.17 7.53 45.09
CA ASN A 117 -20.63 7.65 45.21
C ASN A 117 -21.28 8.87 44.49
N SER A 118 -21.98 8.53 43.39
CA SER A 118 -23.25 9.05 42.83
C SER A 118 -23.51 10.56 42.69
N PHE A 119 -24.01 10.99 41.52
CA PHE A 119 -25.38 11.50 41.33
C PHE A 119 -25.78 11.49 39.84
N ASN A 120 -26.93 10.87 39.55
CA ASN A 120 -27.72 10.97 38.31
C ASN A 120 -28.74 12.11 38.46
N LEU A 121 -28.98 12.90 37.40
CA LEU A 121 -30.31 13.47 37.01
C LEU A 121 -30.14 14.18 35.64
N ALA A 122 -30.60 13.61 34.53
CA ALA A 122 -31.95 13.65 33.96
C ALA A 122 -32.42 15.02 33.41
N GLU A 123 -32.64 15.00 32.09
CA GLU A 123 -33.77 15.61 31.34
C GLU A 123 -33.95 17.14 31.16
N ARG A 124 -33.94 17.49 29.87
CA ARG A 124 -35.02 18.15 29.08
C ARG A 124 -35.09 19.67 28.89
N ASN A 125 -35.41 19.97 27.62
CA ASN A 125 -36.15 21.10 27.03
C ASN A 125 -35.36 22.34 26.59
N GLY A 126 -35.42 22.63 25.28
CA GLY A 126 -34.86 23.82 24.64
C GLY A 126 -35.87 24.93 24.35
N CYS A 127 -35.41 26.06 23.81
CA CYS A 127 -36.17 26.92 22.89
C CYS A 127 -35.34 28.09 22.31
N ARG A 128 -35.41 28.22 20.98
CA ARG A 128 -35.76 29.42 20.18
C ARG A 128 -34.96 30.74 20.25
N THR A 129 -34.33 31.02 19.10
CA THR A 129 -34.43 32.21 18.21
C THR A 129 -34.33 33.63 18.79
N ARG A 130 -33.46 34.46 18.19
CA ARG A 130 -33.78 35.85 17.80
C ARG A 130 -33.10 36.24 16.48
N LYS A 131 -33.94 36.75 15.58
CA LYS A 131 -33.67 37.29 14.23
C LYS A 131 -33.72 38.82 14.35
N ARG A 132 -32.79 39.56 13.72
CA ARG A 132 -32.95 40.99 13.38
C ARG A 132 -32.18 41.30 12.09
N SER A 133 -32.73 42.25 11.34
CA SER A 133 -32.66 42.45 9.88
C SER A 133 -32.05 43.82 9.48
N HIS A 134 -31.28 43.84 8.37
CA HIS A 134 -31.08 44.82 7.23
C HIS A 134 -31.35 46.35 7.39
N PRO A 135 -30.93 47.29 6.48
CA PRO A 135 -30.24 47.21 5.16
C PRO A 135 -29.06 48.21 4.96
N ASP A 136 -28.21 48.20 3.91
CA ASP A 136 -28.47 48.70 2.53
C ASP A 136 -27.27 48.47 1.56
N GLU A 137 -27.55 48.65 0.26
CA GLU A 137 -26.85 48.30 -1.00
C GLU A 137 -25.46 48.93 -1.31
N LEU A 138 -24.62 48.23 -2.12
CA LEU A 138 -24.26 48.58 -3.52
C LEU A 138 -23.27 47.58 -4.16
N LYS A 139 -23.39 47.44 -5.49
CA LYS A 139 -22.83 46.39 -6.39
C LYS A 139 -21.40 46.69 -6.89
N SER A 140 -20.60 45.65 -7.16
CA SER A 140 -19.81 45.50 -8.40
C SER A 140 -19.04 44.17 -8.48
N ASP A 141 -18.99 43.61 -9.70
CA ASP A 141 -18.48 42.31 -10.12
C ASP A 141 -16.96 42.09 -9.96
N THR A 142 -16.52 40.87 -9.60
CA THR A 142 -15.49 40.07 -10.34
C THR A 142 -15.18 38.69 -9.70
N ILE A 143 -15.30 37.65 -10.54
CA ILE A 143 -14.55 36.37 -10.60
C ILE A 143 -14.75 35.31 -9.48
N GLU A 144 -15.48 34.26 -9.86
CA GLU A 144 -15.65 32.98 -9.17
C GLU A 144 -14.36 32.12 -9.13
N ASN A 145 -14.11 31.51 -7.96
CA ASN A 145 -14.05 30.04 -7.75
C ASN A 145 -13.12 29.66 -6.57
N ASN A 146 -13.52 29.97 -5.35
CA ASN A 146 -12.99 29.32 -4.14
C ASN A 146 -14.01 28.29 -3.63
N LYS A 147 -14.08 27.14 -4.31
CA LYS A 147 -14.75 25.96 -3.73
C LYS A 147 -13.83 25.36 -2.66
N LYS A 148 -14.17 25.64 -1.40
CA LYS A 148 -13.76 24.84 -0.24
C LYS A 148 -14.06 23.37 -0.54
N ILE A 149 -13.03 22.58 -0.76
CA ILE A 149 -13.16 21.13 -0.86
C ILE A 149 -13.34 20.62 0.57
N CYS A 150 -14.59 20.34 0.94
CA CYS A 150 -14.92 19.58 2.15
C CYS A 150 -14.57 18.11 1.87
N VAL A 151 -13.54 17.59 2.53
CA VAL A 151 -13.05 16.21 2.39
C VAL A 151 -13.94 15.24 3.19
N MET A 152 -15.23 15.20 2.86
CA MET A 152 -16.18 14.24 3.45
C MET A 152 -16.97 13.43 2.41
N ASP A 153 -16.72 13.61 1.12
CA ASP A 153 -17.26 12.76 0.06
C ASP A 153 -16.14 11.98 -0.65
N LEU A 154 -15.51 11.04 0.05
CA LEU A 154 -14.72 9.98 -0.60
C LEU A 154 -15.62 8.77 -0.83
N ASN A 155 -16.31 8.83 -1.97
CA ASN A 155 -17.14 7.76 -2.51
C ASN A 155 -16.29 6.49 -2.71
N LEU A 156 -16.84 5.32 -2.33
CA LEU A 156 -16.23 3.97 -2.47
C LEU A 156 -15.70 3.64 -3.88
N ASN A 157 -16.08 4.43 -4.90
CA ASN A 157 -15.63 4.30 -6.29
C ASN A 157 -14.22 4.87 -6.55
N GLN A 158 -13.55 5.47 -5.55
CA GLN A 158 -12.24 6.08 -5.70
C GLN A 158 -11.06 5.16 -5.32
N LEU A 159 -11.31 4.07 -4.57
CA LEU A 159 -10.28 3.03 -4.36
C LEU A 159 -9.91 2.32 -5.67
N ASP A 160 -10.87 2.13 -6.57
CA ASP A 160 -10.61 1.56 -7.90
C ASP A 160 -9.82 2.52 -8.79
N LYS A 161 -9.83 3.84 -8.55
CA LYS A 161 -8.95 4.81 -9.24
C LYS A 161 -7.52 4.80 -8.71
N ILE A 162 -7.33 4.47 -7.44
CA ILE A 162 -6.00 4.44 -6.79
C ILE A 162 -5.27 3.14 -7.16
N ASN A 163 -5.97 2.01 -7.19
CA ASN A 163 -5.43 0.75 -7.72
C ASN A 163 -5.20 0.83 -9.24
N ASN A 164 -5.98 1.66 -9.95
CA ASN A 164 -5.85 1.92 -11.37
C ASN A 164 -4.78 2.98 -11.76
N LEU A 165 -3.83 3.23 -10.89
CA LEU A 165 -2.63 3.95 -11.25
C LEU A 165 -1.46 3.02 -11.53
N GLU A 166 -1.60 1.69 -11.61
CA GLU A 166 -0.49 0.72 -11.69
C GLU A 166 0.44 0.79 -12.93
N CYS A 167 0.13 1.63 -13.92
CA CYS A 167 0.94 1.80 -15.13
C CYS A 167 1.32 3.28 -15.34
N THR A 168 2.55 3.68 -14.98
CA THR A 168 3.26 4.90 -15.49
C THR A 168 4.63 5.19 -14.84
N PHE A 169 5.15 4.38 -13.90
CA PHE A 169 6.46 4.66 -13.29
C PHE A 169 7.30 3.39 -13.22
N LYS A 170 8.46 3.40 -13.90
CA LYS A 170 9.46 2.31 -13.91
C LYS A 170 10.07 2.01 -12.53
N ASN A 171 9.76 2.81 -11.50
CA ASN A 171 10.36 2.75 -10.16
C ASN A 171 9.28 2.64 -9.07
N ARG A 172 8.33 1.72 -9.18
CA ARG A 172 7.35 1.49 -8.10
C ARG A 172 7.98 0.63 -7.01
N ILE A 173 8.10 1.20 -5.83
CA ILE A 173 8.36 0.43 -4.61
C ILE A 173 7.07 -0.33 -4.31
N LEU A 174 7.14 -1.67 -4.29
CA LEU A 174 6.01 -2.52 -3.93
C LEU A 174 5.87 -2.50 -2.41
N MET A 175 4.80 -1.88 -1.91
CA MET A 175 4.50 -1.86 -0.49
C MET A 175 3.69 -3.11 -0.07
N PRO A 176 4.20 -3.90 0.89
CA PRO A 176 3.46 -5.01 1.49
C PRO A 176 2.09 -4.59 2.04
N GLU A 177 1.10 -5.48 1.92
CA GLU A 177 -0.29 -5.22 2.32
C GLU A 177 -0.43 -4.77 3.78
N ASN A 178 0.30 -5.42 4.68
CA ASN A 178 0.30 -5.13 6.11
C ASN A 178 0.78 -3.70 6.42
N LEU A 179 1.74 -3.18 5.66
CA LEU A 179 2.20 -1.79 5.82
C LEU A 179 1.19 -0.79 5.24
N ARG A 180 0.50 -1.16 4.17
CA ARG A 180 -0.56 -0.31 3.59
C ARG A 180 -1.73 -0.14 4.55
N ILE A 181 -2.16 -1.23 5.20
CA ILE A 181 -3.22 -1.18 6.21
C ILE A 181 -2.78 -0.28 7.39
N LEU A 182 -1.53 -0.41 7.85
CA LEU A 182 -0.98 0.45 8.89
C LEU A 182 -1.04 1.94 8.53
N LEU A 183 -0.77 2.30 7.27
CA LEU A 183 -0.87 3.69 6.80
C LEU A 183 -2.31 4.19 6.72
N ILE A 184 -3.26 3.32 6.39
CA ILE A 184 -4.69 3.67 6.41
C ILE A 184 -5.13 3.99 7.84
N ASP A 185 -4.72 3.16 8.80
CA ASP A 185 -5.03 3.38 10.21
C ASP A 185 -4.35 4.64 10.76
N ASP A 186 -3.07 4.87 10.42
CA ASP A 186 -2.33 6.09 10.81
C ASP A 186 -2.99 7.37 10.29
N PHE A 187 -3.44 7.35 9.03
CA PHE A 187 -4.21 8.45 8.46
C PHE A 187 -5.51 8.69 9.24
N ASP A 188 -6.26 7.64 9.58
CA ASP A 188 -7.49 7.74 10.35
C ASP A 188 -7.25 8.31 11.76
N PHE A 189 -6.22 7.80 12.45
CA PHE A 189 -5.87 8.26 13.78
C PHE A 189 -5.55 9.74 13.82
N ILE A 190 -4.81 10.25 12.83
CA ILE A 190 -4.35 11.64 12.84
C ILE A 190 -5.41 12.60 12.32
N ILE A 191 -6.10 12.24 11.25
CA ILE A 191 -7.02 13.16 10.56
C ILE A 191 -8.44 13.06 11.11
N GLN A 192 -8.96 11.85 11.35
CA GLN A 192 -10.34 11.67 11.80
C GLN A 192 -10.44 11.72 13.32
N GLN A 193 -9.49 11.07 14.02
CA GLN A 193 -9.55 10.93 15.47
C GLN A 193 -8.74 12.01 16.22
N ASN A 194 -8.03 12.91 15.51
CA ASN A 194 -7.19 13.96 16.08
C ASN A 194 -6.18 13.44 17.12
N ARG A 195 -5.68 12.22 16.94
CA ARG A 195 -4.61 11.67 17.77
C ARG A 195 -3.26 12.06 17.18
N ILE A 196 -2.28 12.22 18.05
CA ILE A 196 -0.91 12.53 17.65
C ILE A 196 0.05 11.49 18.20
N VAL A 197 1.03 11.12 17.39
CA VAL A 197 2.09 10.18 17.81
C VAL A 197 2.93 10.84 18.89
N GLN A 198 3.21 10.12 19.96
CA GLN A 198 4.03 10.63 21.06
C GLN A 198 5.51 10.67 20.65
N LEU A 199 6.13 11.83 20.82
CA LEU A 199 7.55 12.06 20.54
C LEU A 199 8.27 12.50 21.83
N PRO A 200 9.53 12.09 22.05
CA PRO A 200 10.35 11.22 21.19
C PRO A 200 9.85 9.78 21.13
N SER A 201 9.98 9.14 19.97
CA SER A 201 9.57 7.75 19.78
C SER A 201 10.42 6.79 20.62
N LYS A 202 9.78 5.76 21.19
CA LYS A 202 10.48 4.68 21.93
C LYS A 202 11.47 3.91 21.06
N LYS A 203 11.12 3.71 19.79
CA LYS A 203 12.00 3.17 18.76
C LYS A 203 12.17 4.23 17.68
N SER A 204 13.38 4.78 17.56
CA SER A 204 13.68 5.77 16.53
C SER A 204 13.89 5.10 15.17
N VAL A 205 13.84 5.89 14.10
CA VAL A 205 14.16 5.41 12.75
C VAL A 205 15.59 4.87 12.70
N VAL A 206 16.54 5.57 13.34
CA VAL A 206 17.94 5.12 13.43
C VAL A 206 18.02 3.74 14.09
N ASN A 207 17.31 3.52 15.20
CA ASN A 207 17.34 2.24 15.92
C ASN A 207 16.82 1.10 15.03
N ILE A 208 15.74 1.33 14.29
CA ILE A 208 15.14 0.31 13.41
C ILE A 208 16.06 -0.03 12.25
N LEU A 209 16.73 0.97 11.69
CA LEU A 209 17.66 0.78 10.58
C LEU A 209 18.95 0.06 11.03
N ASN A 210 19.42 0.33 12.24
CA ASN A 210 20.53 -0.40 12.84
C ASN A 210 20.12 -1.85 13.15
N GLU A 211 18.93 -2.08 13.72
CA GLU A 211 18.36 -3.43 13.92
C GLU A 211 18.28 -4.19 12.57
N TYR A 212 17.98 -3.49 11.46
CA TYR A 212 17.97 -4.08 10.11
C TYR A 212 19.37 -4.42 9.58
N ILE A 213 20.37 -3.57 9.81
CA ILE A 213 21.77 -3.86 9.48
C ILE A 213 22.22 -5.11 10.24
N ASP A 214 22.01 -5.14 11.56
CA ASP A 214 22.39 -6.27 12.41
C ASP A 214 21.70 -7.55 11.95
N TYR A 215 20.40 -7.49 11.65
CA TYR A 215 19.64 -8.62 11.12
C TYR A 215 20.21 -9.15 9.79
N LYS A 216 20.66 -8.26 8.91
CA LYS A 216 21.23 -8.62 7.59
C LYS A 216 22.67 -9.11 7.66
N LEU A 217 23.45 -8.64 8.63
CA LEU A 217 24.82 -9.07 8.86
C LEU A 217 24.92 -10.31 9.74
N ASN A 218 23.86 -10.66 10.47
CA ASN A 218 23.87 -11.85 11.31
C ASN A 218 23.99 -13.14 10.47
N LYS A 219 24.92 -14.00 10.89
CA LYS A 219 25.39 -15.18 10.16
C LYS A 219 24.27 -16.18 9.82
N GLY A 220 23.24 -16.27 10.67
CA GLY A 220 22.07 -17.14 10.47
C GLY A 220 21.17 -16.80 9.27
N TYR A 221 21.31 -15.63 8.63
CA TYR A 221 20.64 -15.32 7.36
C TYR A 221 21.44 -15.81 6.14
N LEU A 222 22.73 -16.11 6.32
CA LEU A 222 23.68 -16.56 5.29
C LEU A 222 24.04 -18.05 5.41
N ASP A 223 23.67 -18.73 6.50
CA ASP A 223 24.02 -20.13 6.84
C ASP A 223 23.42 -21.22 5.91
N GLU A 224 22.95 -20.89 4.70
CA GLU A 224 22.74 -21.89 3.64
C GLU A 224 24.06 -22.26 2.90
N TRP A 225 25.19 -21.62 3.24
CA TRP A 225 26.48 -21.86 2.58
C TRP A 225 27.62 -21.98 3.60
N ASP A 226 27.80 -23.20 4.10
CA ASP A 226 28.91 -23.60 4.99
C ASP A 226 30.31 -23.31 4.41
N HIS A 227 31.22 -22.98 5.34
CA HIS A 227 32.67 -22.73 5.22
C HIS A 227 33.09 -21.38 4.61
N ILE A 228 33.57 -20.48 5.48
CA ILE A 228 34.12 -19.16 5.13
C ILE A 228 35.58 -19.33 4.71
N ASP A 229 35.85 -19.28 3.40
CA ASP A 229 37.16 -18.96 2.84
C ASP A 229 37.44 -17.46 3.03
N GLU A 230 38.71 -17.08 3.26
CA GLU A 230 39.17 -15.68 3.40
C GLU A 230 38.68 -14.76 2.26
N ASN A 231 38.55 -15.29 1.05
CA ASN A 231 38.05 -14.55 -0.13
C ASN A 231 36.55 -14.18 -0.04
N LYS A 232 35.72 -14.91 0.72
CA LYS A 232 34.29 -14.59 0.93
C LYS A 232 34.06 -13.54 2.03
N LEU A 233 35.03 -13.36 2.93
CA LEU A 233 34.97 -12.34 3.99
C LEU A 233 35.05 -10.93 3.37
N GLU A 234 35.87 -10.75 2.33
CA GLU A 234 35.99 -9.49 1.60
C GLU A 234 34.68 -9.12 0.86
N GLU A 235 34.00 -10.11 0.27
CA GLU A 235 32.66 -9.90 -0.32
C GLU A 235 31.60 -9.54 0.72
N HIS A 236 31.65 -10.16 1.90
CA HIS A 236 30.77 -9.84 3.02
C HIS A 236 30.99 -8.40 3.51
N ASN A 237 32.24 -7.99 3.68
CA ASN A 237 32.59 -6.63 4.07
C ASN A 237 32.12 -5.61 3.02
N LYS A 238 32.30 -5.91 1.74
CA LYS A 238 31.81 -5.08 0.63
C LYS A 238 30.28 -4.95 0.61
N TYR A 239 29.57 -6.04 0.91
CA TYR A 239 28.11 -6.02 1.06
C TYR A 239 27.69 -5.15 2.26
N ALA A 240 28.36 -5.31 3.39
CA ALA A 240 28.11 -4.53 4.60
C ALA A 240 28.32 -3.02 4.38
N GLU A 241 29.40 -2.64 3.70
CA GLU A 241 29.67 -1.24 3.33
C GLU A 241 28.55 -0.67 2.44
N LYS A 242 28.15 -1.41 1.39
CA LYS A 242 27.06 -1.00 0.50
C LYS A 242 25.73 -0.87 1.23
N LEU A 243 25.45 -1.79 2.16
CA LEU A 243 24.24 -1.75 2.99
C LEU A 243 24.25 -0.51 3.89
N ASN A 244 25.37 -0.23 4.56
CA ASN A 244 25.56 0.95 5.39
C ASN A 244 25.40 2.25 4.59
N GLU A 245 25.99 2.34 3.39
CA GLU A 245 25.81 3.49 2.49
C GLU A 245 24.34 3.69 2.14
N THR A 246 23.63 2.61 1.80
CA THR A 246 22.19 2.65 1.48
C THR A 246 21.36 3.14 2.65
N VAL A 247 21.60 2.61 3.85
CA VAL A 247 20.91 2.99 5.09
C VAL A 247 21.19 4.45 5.46
N ASN A 248 22.44 4.90 5.36
CA ASN A 248 22.81 6.29 5.58
C ASN A 248 22.11 7.23 4.58
N GLY A 249 21.97 6.80 3.32
CA GLY A 249 21.18 7.49 2.31
C GLY A 249 19.71 7.64 2.72
N LEU A 250 19.09 6.57 3.24
CA LEU A 250 17.71 6.60 3.74
C LEU A 250 17.53 7.53 4.94
N ILE A 251 18.46 7.50 5.90
CA ILE A 251 18.44 8.41 7.06
C ILE A 251 18.52 9.86 6.61
N ARG A 252 19.45 10.18 5.71
CA ARG A 252 19.59 11.53 5.17
C ARG A 252 18.33 11.97 4.42
N TYR A 253 17.77 11.09 3.61
CA TYR A 253 16.56 11.37 2.85
C TYR A 253 15.35 11.62 3.78
N PHE A 254 15.19 10.79 4.82
CA PHE A 254 14.16 10.98 5.84
C PHE A 254 14.27 12.33 6.55
N ASN A 255 15.48 12.71 6.98
CA ASN A 255 15.72 13.98 7.66
C ASN A 255 15.35 15.20 6.80
N ILE A 256 15.53 15.14 5.48
CA ILE A 256 15.19 16.22 4.56
C ILE A 256 13.69 16.21 4.21
N MET A 257 13.09 15.03 4.00
CA MET A 257 11.71 14.91 3.55
C MET A 257 10.67 15.06 4.66
N LEU A 258 11.02 14.75 5.91
CA LEU A 258 10.05 14.74 7.02
C LEU A 258 9.29 16.06 7.14
N GLY A 259 10.01 17.17 7.27
CA GLY A 259 9.43 18.49 7.45
C GLY A 259 8.68 19.03 6.23
N SER A 260 8.80 18.43 5.05
CA SER A 260 8.16 18.93 3.83
C SER A 260 6.98 18.04 3.40
N GLN A 261 7.16 16.71 3.35
CA GLN A 261 6.25 15.79 2.67
C GLN A 261 5.59 14.75 3.59
N LEU A 262 6.22 14.37 4.72
CA LEU A 262 5.78 13.20 5.50
C LEU A 262 4.83 13.53 6.66
N LEU A 263 4.68 14.82 7.00
CA LEU A 263 3.87 15.28 8.13
C LEU A 263 2.50 15.78 7.67
N TYR A 264 1.46 15.28 8.34
CA TYR A 264 0.10 15.81 8.19
C TYR A 264 -0.02 17.21 8.80
N LYS A 265 -1.08 17.93 8.43
CA LYS A 265 -1.32 19.31 8.87
C LYS A 265 -1.34 19.46 10.40
N PHE A 266 -1.93 18.50 11.10
CA PHE A 266 -2.04 18.50 12.57
C PHE A 266 -0.70 18.25 13.27
N GLU A 267 0.24 17.55 12.64
CA GLU A 267 1.56 17.24 13.23
C GLU A 267 2.55 18.41 13.14
N ARG A 268 2.22 19.47 12.38
CA ARG A 268 3.12 20.60 12.13
C ARG A 268 3.47 21.40 13.39
N LEU A 269 2.53 21.52 14.32
CA LEU A 269 2.78 22.21 15.59
C LEU A 269 3.82 21.44 16.42
N GLN A 270 3.63 20.12 16.56
CA GLN A 270 4.57 19.24 17.25
C GLN A 270 5.96 19.25 16.60
N TYR A 271 6.03 19.27 15.26
CA TYR A 271 7.31 19.36 14.55
C TYR A 271 8.08 20.64 14.88
N SER A 272 7.38 21.78 15.03
CA SER A 272 8.01 23.04 15.44
C SER A 272 8.66 22.93 16.81
N ASP A 273 8.02 22.25 17.75
CA ASP A 273 8.58 22.01 19.08
C ASP A 273 9.80 21.09 19.02
N MET A 274 9.78 20.09 18.14
CA MET A 274 10.88 19.14 17.98
C MET A 274 12.13 19.77 17.34
N LEU A 275 11.99 20.81 16.52
CA LEU A 275 13.14 21.54 15.97
C LEU A 275 13.99 22.21 17.07
N ASN A 276 13.37 22.57 18.20
CA ASN A 276 14.09 23.19 19.32
C ASN A 276 15.05 22.22 20.04
N LEU A 277 14.85 20.91 19.91
CA LEU A 277 15.67 19.88 20.55
C LEU A 277 17.06 19.72 19.89
N LYS A 278 17.33 20.35 18.73
CA LYS A 278 18.61 20.29 18.00
C LYS A 278 19.13 18.87 17.74
N LYS A 279 18.23 17.89 17.63
CA LYS A 279 18.56 16.50 17.26
C LYS A 279 18.11 16.22 15.83
N PRO A 280 18.76 15.28 15.10
CA PRO A 280 18.28 14.86 13.80
C PRO A 280 16.91 14.21 13.92
N MET A 281 16.05 14.45 12.94
CA MET A 281 14.67 13.97 12.99
C MET A 281 14.57 12.45 13.03
N SER A 282 15.53 11.75 12.42
CA SER A 282 15.66 10.29 12.45
C SER A 282 15.84 9.70 13.85
N GLU A 283 16.35 10.47 14.82
CA GLU A 283 16.47 10.05 16.22
C GLU A 283 15.21 10.31 17.04
N ILE A 284 14.40 11.28 16.64
CA ILE A 284 13.19 11.70 17.37
C ILE A 284 11.98 10.88 16.91
N TYR A 285 11.83 10.72 15.59
CA TYR A 285 10.65 10.12 14.97
C TYR A 285 10.76 8.60 14.89
N GLY A 286 9.61 7.95 14.73
CA GLY A 286 9.47 6.50 14.84
C GLY A 286 9.18 5.77 13.52
N PRO A 287 8.88 4.46 13.61
CA PRO A 287 8.63 3.61 12.44
C PRO A 287 7.49 4.12 11.57
N ILE A 288 6.43 4.67 12.16
CA ILE A 288 5.24 5.04 11.39
C ILE A 288 5.53 6.17 10.40
N HIS A 289 6.28 7.18 10.82
CA HIS A 289 6.74 8.26 9.95
C HIS A 289 7.73 7.76 8.90
N PHE A 290 8.55 6.77 9.23
CA PHE A 290 9.46 6.16 8.27
C PHE A 290 8.71 5.37 7.19
N VAL A 291 7.64 4.66 7.52
CA VAL A 291 6.82 3.95 6.52
C VAL A 291 6.16 4.90 5.53
N ARG A 292 5.84 6.14 5.93
CA ARG A 292 5.33 7.18 5.00
C ARG A 292 6.34 7.59 3.93
N LEU A 293 7.63 7.33 4.12
CA LEU A 293 8.69 7.63 3.16
C LEU A 293 8.80 6.60 2.02
N ILE A 294 8.42 5.36 2.31
CA ILE A 294 8.58 4.18 1.45
C ILE A 294 7.43 4.09 0.45
#